data_AF-A0A150XUJ7-F1
#
_entry.id   AF-A0A150XUJ7-F1
#
_cell.length_a   1.000
_cell.length_b   1.000
_cell.length_c   1.000
_cell.angle_alpha   90.00
_cell.angle_beta   90.00
_cell.angle_gamma   90.00
#
_symmetry.space_group_name_H-M   'P 1'
#
loop_
_entity.id
_entity.type
_entity.pdbx_description
1 polymer ?
#
loop_
_entity_poly.entity_id
_entity_poly.type
_entity_poly.pdbx_seq_one_letter_code
_entity_poly.pdbx_strand_id
1 'polypeptide(L)'
;MVYSYQMYGYPSQTVQETIDSLEMVRQMFELGIIQSGFWYQFALTAHSPVGLNPSEYGITPNYKSILFANNDVMFKGKTGLDHEQFSFGLKKSLFNFMHGIGFDMPLQE
;
A
#
# COMPACT_ATOMS: atom_id res chain seq x y z
N MET A 1 0.53 23.68 -0.79
CA MET A 1 1.26 22.42 -0.51
C MET A 1 0.24 21.30 -0.43
N VAL A 2 0.37 20.30 -1.28
CA VAL A 2 -0.48 19.13 -1.40
C VAL A 2 0.27 17.94 -0.80
N TYR A 3 -0.34 17.32 0.21
CA TYR A 3 0.14 16.11 0.85
C TYR A 3 -0.78 14.95 0.46
N SER A 4 -0.21 13.83 0.05
CA SER A 4 -0.96 12.67 -0.40
C SER A 4 -0.79 11.47 0.55
N TYR A 5 -1.89 10.78 0.82
CA TYR A 5 -1.89 9.49 1.52
C TYR A 5 -2.08 8.38 0.49
N GLN A 6 -1.10 7.50 0.34
CA GLN A 6 -1.17 6.35 -0.55
C GLN A 6 -1.38 5.08 0.27
N MET A 7 -2.11 4.12 -0.28
CA MET A 7 -2.25 2.79 0.30
C MET A 7 -1.77 1.72 -0.68
N TYR A 8 -1.11 0.69 -0.15
CA TYR A 8 -0.70 -0.50 -0.90
C TYR A 8 -0.94 -1.77 -0.06
N GLY A 9 -0.87 -2.94 -0.69
CA GLY A 9 -1.07 -4.23 -0.04
C GLY A 9 -2.54 -4.64 0.11
N TYR A 10 -3.42 -4.15 -0.77
CA TYR A 10 -4.80 -4.61 -0.78
C TYR A 10 -4.88 -6.11 -1.10
N PRO A 11 -5.89 -6.85 -0.58
CA PRO A 11 -5.97 -8.31 -0.71
C PRO A 11 -5.98 -8.86 -2.15
N SER A 12 -6.46 -8.05 -3.10
CA SER A 12 -6.50 -8.36 -4.53
C SER A 12 -5.37 -7.72 -5.32
N GLN A 13 -4.56 -6.86 -4.69
CA GLN A 13 -3.54 -6.09 -5.40
C GLN A 13 -2.44 -6.99 -5.91
N THR A 14 -2.08 -6.77 -7.16
CA THR A 14 -1.01 -7.45 -7.87
C THR A 14 0.30 -6.68 -7.75
N VAL A 15 1.40 -7.36 -8.12
CA VAL A 15 2.71 -6.70 -8.22
C VAL A 15 2.67 -5.56 -9.23
N GLN A 16 2.05 -5.78 -10.39
CA GLN A 16 1.99 -4.78 -11.46
C GLN A 16 1.22 -3.53 -11.02
N GLU A 17 0.06 -3.68 -10.37
CA GLU A 17 -0.70 -2.53 -9.86
C GLU A 17 0.11 -1.72 -8.82
N THR A 18 0.99 -2.38 -8.06
CA THR A 18 1.89 -1.70 -7.11
C THR A 18 2.95 -0.87 -7.85
N ILE A 19 3.54 -1.42 -8.92
CA ILE A 19 4.52 -0.75 -9.77
C ILE A 19 3.86 0.41 -10.52
N ASP A 20 2.72 0.18 -11.17
CA ASP A 20 1.98 1.19 -11.92
C ASP A 20 1.53 2.36 -11.02
N SER A 21 1.13 2.06 -9.78
CA SER A 21 0.79 3.10 -8.80
C SER A 21 1.99 3.96 -8.43
N LEU A 22 3.20 3.38 -8.34
CA LEU A 22 4.42 4.13 -8.08
C LEU A 22 4.77 5.06 -9.26
N GLU A 23 4.56 4.61 -10.50
CA GLU A 23 4.79 5.44 -11.70
C GLU A 23 3.84 6.64 -11.72
N MET A 24 2.55 6.42 -11.42
CA MET A 24 1.59 7.50 -11.30
C MET A 24 2.02 8.53 -10.25
N VAL A 25 2.52 8.07 -9.09
CA VAL A 25 3.04 8.96 -8.04
C VAL A 25 4.28 9.72 -8.52
N ARG A 26 5.21 9.07 -9.22
CA ARG A 26 6.41 9.71 -9.79
C ARG A 26 6.01 10.88 -10.71
N GLN A 27 5.09 10.64 -11.64
CA GLN A 27 4.60 11.66 -12.58
C GLN A 27 3.89 12.81 -11.85
N MET A 28 3.10 12.54 -10.81
CA MET A 28 2.46 13.59 -10.02
C MET A 28 3.47 14.47 -9.27
N PHE A 29 4.58 13.90 -8.81
CA PHE A 29 5.69 14.68 -8.24
C PHE A 29 6.43 15.49 -9.31
N GLU A 30 6.74 14.89 -10.45
CA GLU A 30 7.43 15.53 -11.58
C GLU A 30 6.64 16.74 -12.11
N LEU A 31 5.32 16.61 -12.23
CA LEU A 31 4.42 17.69 -12.64
C LEU A 31 4.13 18.71 -11.52
N GLY A 32 4.64 18.50 -10.31
CA GLY A 32 4.41 19.37 -9.17
C GLY A 32 2.97 19.37 -8.66
N ILE A 33 2.19 18.32 -8.92
CA ILE A 33 0.81 18.16 -8.43
C ILE A 33 0.81 17.87 -6.92
N ILE A 34 1.72 17.00 -6.47
CA ILE A 34 1.93 16.66 -5.06
C ILE A 34 3.34 17.07 -4.62
N GLN A 35 3.49 17.45 -3.35
CA GLN A 35 4.78 17.91 -2.80
C GLN A 35 5.30 17.03 -1.66
N SER A 36 4.45 16.18 -1.09
CA SER A 36 4.80 15.27 -0.02
C SER A 36 3.75 14.16 0.08
N GLY A 37 4.12 13.04 0.70
CA GLY A 37 3.16 11.96 0.93
C GLY A 37 3.70 10.85 1.81
N PHE A 38 2.92 9.79 1.94
CA PHE A 38 3.31 8.58 2.67
C PHE A 38 2.54 7.35 2.17
N TRP A 39 3.23 6.22 2.16
CA TRP A 39 2.65 4.90 1.84
C TRP A 39 2.25 4.16 3.12
N TYR A 40 0.96 3.90 3.26
CA TYR A 40 0.41 3.00 4.28
C TYR A 40 0.20 1.61 3.67
N GLN A 41 0.68 0.58 4.37
CA GLN A 41 0.27 -0.78 4.03
C GLN A 41 -1.14 -1.02 4.57
N PHE A 42 -1.99 -1.63 3.76
CA PHE A 42 -3.34 -2.02 4.16
C PHE A 42 -3.29 -2.96 5.37
N ALA A 43 -4.09 -2.64 6.38
CA ALA A 43 -4.31 -3.45 7.55
C ALA A 43 -5.80 -3.83 7.62
N LEU A 44 -6.08 -5.12 7.83
CA LEU A 44 -7.45 -5.57 8.05
C LEU A 44 -7.85 -5.22 9.48
N THR A 45 -8.84 -4.35 9.62
CA THR A 45 -9.38 -3.97 10.94
C THR A 45 -10.69 -4.70 11.22
N ALA A 46 -10.83 -5.30 12.40
CA ALA A 46 -11.93 -6.23 12.72
C ALA A 46 -13.33 -5.61 12.62
N HIS A 47 -13.46 -4.32 12.93
CA HIS A 47 -14.75 -3.63 13.00
C HIS A 47 -15.10 -2.85 11.71
N SER A 48 -14.22 -2.86 10.72
CA SER A 48 -14.48 -2.25 9.41
C SER A 48 -15.41 -3.13 8.56
N PRO A 49 -16.05 -2.60 7.50
CA PRO A 49 -16.84 -3.41 6.57
C PRO A 49 -16.06 -4.61 6.00
N VAL A 50 -14.76 -4.43 5.73
CA VAL A 50 -13.88 -5.50 5.24
C VAL A 50 -13.53 -6.53 6.32
N GLY A 51 -13.47 -6.12 7.60
CA GLY A 51 -13.32 -7.03 8.74
C GLY A 51 -14.58 -7.80 9.09
N LEU A 52 -15.74 -7.17 8.93
CA LEU A 52 -17.06 -7.76 9.20
C LEU A 52 -17.45 -8.78 8.10
N ASN A 53 -17.15 -8.48 6.83
CA ASN A 53 -17.50 -9.33 5.68
C ASN A 53 -16.27 -9.71 4.82
N PRO A 54 -15.24 -10.37 5.38
CA PRO A 54 -13.96 -10.58 4.71
C PRO A 54 -14.06 -11.46 3.46
N SER A 55 -15.04 -12.38 3.41
CA SER A 55 -15.26 -13.26 2.27
C SER A 55 -15.65 -12.51 0.99
N GLU A 56 -16.39 -11.39 1.12
CA GLU A 56 -16.79 -10.56 -0.03
C GLU A 56 -15.57 -9.93 -0.73
N TYR A 57 -14.51 -9.69 0.04
CA TYR A 57 -13.25 -9.11 -0.44
C TYR A 57 -12.19 -10.18 -0.74
N GLY A 58 -12.53 -11.46 -0.67
CA GLY A 58 -11.58 -12.55 -0.88
C GLY A 58 -10.47 -12.64 0.17
N ILE A 59 -10.78 -12.23 1.40
CA ILE A 59 -9.86 -12.28 2.52
C ILE A 59 -10.19 -13.47 3.40
N THR A 60 -9.16 -14.18 3.86
CA THR A 60 -9.27 -15.15 4.95
C THR A 60 -8.57 -14.59 6.19
N PRO A 61 -9.31 -14.08 7.19
CA PRO A 61 -8.72 -13.60 8.43
C PRO A 61 -8.13 -14.73 9.25
N ASN A 62 -7.07 -14.44 9.98
CA ASN A 62 -6.43 -15.33 10.94
C ASN A 62 -6.70 -14.79 12.35
N TYR A 63 -7.84 -15.21 12.90
CA TYR A 63 -8.25 -14.83 14.25
C TYR A 63 -7.39 -15.54 15.29
N LYS A 64 -6.81 -14.76 16.21
CA LYS A 64 -6.14 -15.26 17.41
C LYS A 64 -7.08 -15.14 18.61
N SER A 65 -6.88 -16.00 19.62
CA SER A 65 -7.52 -15.78 20.93
C SER A 65 -6.82 -14.59 21.61
N ILE A 66 -7.57 -13.54 21.93
CA ILE A 66 -7.03 -12.28 22.47
C ILE A 66 -7.91 -11.83 23.64
N LEU A 67 -7.29 -11.28 24.69
CA LEU A 67 -7.95 -10.94 25.96
C LEU A 67 -8.34 -9.46 26.10
N PHE A 68 -7.86 -8.58 25.21
CA PHE A 68 -8.07 -7.13 25.33
C PHE A 68 -8.64 -6.50 24.06
N ALA A 69 -7.79 -6.14 23.09
CA ALA A 69 -8.23 -5.49 21.85
C ALA A 69 -7.88 -6.35 20.64
N ASN A 70 -8.84 -6.50 19.73
CA ASN A 70 -8.71 -7.24 18.48
C ASN A 70 -8.95 -6.32 17.29
N ASN A 71 -8.23 -5.19 17.23
CA ASN A 71 -8.47 -4.18 16.22
C ASN A 71 -7.85 -4.56 14.88
N ASP A 72 -6.59 -5.02 14.87
CA ASP A 72 -5.88 -5.46 13.66
C ASP A 72 -5.84 -6.97 13.59
N VAL A 73 -6.26 -7.50 12.44
CA VAL A 73 -6.38 -8.94 12.22
C VAL A 73 -5.44 -9.34 11.10
N MET A 74 -4.53 -10.28 11.38
CA MET A 74 -3.71 -10.88 10.33
C MET A 74 -4.61 -11.58 9.31
N PHE A 75 -4.25 -11.55 8.03
CA PHE A 75 -5.09 -12.16 7.00
C PHE A 75 -4.27 -12.75 5.85
N LYS A 76 -4.92 -13.60 5.06
CA LYS A 76 -4.42 -14.07 3.77
C LYS A 76 -5.32 -13.54 2.66
N GLY A 77 -4.73 -12.88 1.67
CA GLY A 77 -5.41 -12.48 0.44
C GLY A 77 -5.43 -13.60 -0.60
N LYS A 78 -6.22 -13.41 -1.66
CA LYS A 78 -6.33 -14.37 -2.79
C LYS A 78 -5.03 -14.52 -3.59
N THR A 79 -4.23 -13.47 -3.67
CA THR A 79 -2.99 -13.45 -4.47
C THR A 79 -1.86 -14.23 -3.81
N GLY A 80 -1.90 -14.41 -2.48
CA GLY A 80 -0.81 -15.02 -1.70
C GLY A 80 0.48 -14.20 -1.69
N LEU A 81 0.45 -12.96 -2.19
CA LEU A 81 1.62 -12.08 -2.24
C LEU A 81 2.00 -11.60 -0.84
N ASP A 82 3.29 -11.67 -0.54
CA ASP A 82 3.86 -10.93 0.57
C ASP A 82 4.06 -9.46 0.15
N HIS A 83 3.22 -8.57 0.67
CA HIS A 83 3.31 -7.15 0.34
C HIS A 83 4.39 -6.41 1.12
N GLU A 84 4.95 -7.00 2.18
CA GLU A 84 6.01 -6.36 2.97
C GLU A 84 7.25 -6.08 2.12
N GLN A 85 7.53 -6.94 1.13
CA GLN A 85 8.65 -6.79 0.19
C GLN A 85 8.66 -5.44 -0.56
N PHE A 86 7.49 -4.81 -0.76
CA PHE A 86 7.38 -3.54 -1.48
C PHE A 86 7.65 -2.31 -0.59
N SER A 87 7.57 -2.46 0.74
CA SER A 87 7.59 -1.34 1.69
C SER A 87 8.84 -0.47 1.55
N PHE A 88 9.99 -1.12 1.44
CA PHE A 88 11.28 -0.43 1.33
C PHE A 88 11.37 0.38 0.03
N GLY A 89 11.03 -0.25 -1.10
CA GLY A 89 11.08 0.39 -2.43
C GLY A 89 10.14 1.59 -2.51
N LEU A 90 8.88 1.42 -2.10
CA LEU A 90 7.87 2.49 -2.12
C LEU A 90 8.30 3.70 -1.27
N LYS A 91 8.81 3.47 -0.05
CA LYS A 91 9.28 4.54 0.84
C LYS A 91 10.51 5.25 0.27
N LYS A 92 11.47 4.49 -0.25
CA LYS A 92 12.72 5.06 -0.80
C LYS A 92 12.45 5.87 -2.07
N SER A 93 11.63 5.36 -2.98
CA SER A 93 11.27 6.08 -4.20
C SER A 93 10.50 7.36 -3.89
N LEU A 94 9.52 7.30 -2.97
CA LEU A 94 8.80 8.49 -2.53
C LEU A 94 9.74 9.54 -1.91
N PHE A 95 10.70 9.11 -1.08
CA PHE A 95 11.72 9.99 -0.53
C PHE A 95 12.53 10.68 -1.62
N ASN A 96 12.97 9.95 -2.64
CA ASN A 96 13.72 10.51 -3.76
C ASN A 96 12.87 11.52 -4.56
N PHE A 97 11.60 11.20 -4.86
CA PHE A 97 10.70 12.09 -5.59
C PHE A 97 10.46 13.41 -4.84
N MET A 98 10.34 13.37 -3.51
CA MET A 98 10.24 14.58 -2.68
C MET A 98 11.48 15.49 -2.77
N HIS A 99 12.64 14.95 -3.19
CA HIS A 99 13.88 15.70 -3.39
C HIS A 99 14.21 15.93 -4.86
N GLY A 100 13.28 15.62 -5.78
CA GLY A 100 13.48 15.79 -7.21
C GLY A 100 14.45 14.79 -7.85
N ILE A 101 14.65 13.63 -7.23
CA ILE A 101 15.59 12.58 -7.68
C ILE A 101 14.82 11.42 -8.32
N GLY A 102 15.34 10.89 -9.44
CA GLY A 102 14.84 9.64 -10.04
C GLY A 102 13.68 9.81 -11.01
N PHE A 103 13.44 11.01 -11.53
CA PHE A 103 12.42 11.24 -12.57
C PHE A 103 12.88 10.78 -13.96
N ASP A 104 14.18 10.75 -14.19
CA ASP A 104 14.86 10.33 -15.41
C ASP A 104 15.09 8.80 -15.49
N MET A 105 14.82 8.07 -14.39
CA MET A 105 14.95 6.63 -14.33
C MET A 105 13.67 5.95 -14.84
N PRO A 106 13.77 4.99 -15.79
CA PRO A 106 12.62 4.18 -16.18
C PRO A 106 12.20 3.25 -15.03
N LEU A 107 10.89 3.15 -14.74
CA LEU A 107 10.38 2.32 -13.64
C LEU A 107 10.45 0.80 -13.92
N GLN A 108 10.69 0.41 -15.18
CA GLN A 108 10.61 -0.99 -15.64
C GLN A 108 11.98 -1.70 -15.75
N GLU A 109 13.09 -1.06 -15.35
CA GLU A 109 14.42 -1.69 -15.30
C GLU A 109 14.77 -2.27 -13.92
#